data_AF-A0A5E7YCV2-F1
#
_entry.id   AF-A0A5E7YCV2-F1
#
_cell.length_a   1.000
_cell.length_b   1.000
_cell.length_c   1.000
_cell.angle_alpha   90.00
_cell.angle_beta   90.00
_cell.angle_gamma   90.00
#
_symmetry.space_group_name_H-M   'P 1'
#
loop_
_entity.id
_entity.type
_entity.pdbx_description
1 polymer ?
#
loop_
_entity_poly.entity_id
_entity_poly.type
_entity_poly.pdbx_seq_one_letter_code
_entity_poly.pdbx_strand_id
1 'polypeptide(L)'
;MTRLKTLLWIVAVSQLVLGALTLLAPGPFFAWMGLSLPPVDNQYMLGMLAARFLAYGLGMAALARAENPDPFWIRNMVLIQAIDFGAGLFYVATGVVGLEVAAFPMLNAAIFGTLLWLWSPGGGAREPQAA
;
A
#
# COMPACT_ATOMS: atom_id res chain seq x y z
N MET A 1 -21.88 -4.02 4.87
CA MET A 1 -20.63 -3.21 4.89
C MET A 1 -20.67 -2.23 3.72
N THR A 2 -20.20 -1.00 3.89
CA THR A 2 -20.09 -0.04 2.78
C THR A 2 -18.92 -0.43 1.85
N ARG A 3 -18.96 0.01 0.58
CA ARG A 3 -17.90 -0.28 -0.42
C ARG A 3 -16.51 0.11 0.08
N LEU A 4 -16.39 1.26 0.75
CA LEU A 4 -15.16 1.72 1.39
C LEU A 4 -14.65 0.74 2.46
N LYS A 5 -15.52 0.26 3.37
CA LYS A 5 -15.12 -0.68 4.42
C LYS A 5 -14.61 -2.00 3.85
N THR A 6 -15.22 -2.51 2.79
CA THR A 6 -14.73 -3.70 2.09
C THR A 6 -13.35 -3.44 1.48
N LEU A 7 -13.16 -2.30 0.82
CA LEU A 7 -11.86 -1.92 0.25
C LEU A 7 -10.78 -1.79 1.32
N LEU A 8 -11.08 -1.15 2.45
CA LEU A 8 -10.15 -1.02 3.58
C LEU A 8 -9.71 -2.38 4.11
N TRP A 9 -10.60 -3.37 4.18
CA TRP A 9 -10.22 -4.75 4.54
C TRP A 9 -9.33 -5.42 3.51
N ILE A 10 -9.64 -5.26 2.23
CA ILE A 10 -8.81 -5.82 1.14
C ILE A 10 -7.39 -5.23 1.24
N VAL A 11 -7.28 -3.91 1.32
CA VAL A 11 -5.98 -3.22 1.45
C VAL A 11 -5.26 -3.63 2.73
N ALA A 12 -5.98 -3.75 3.86
CA ALA A 12 -5.41 -4.22 5.12
C ALA A 12 -4.78 -5.61 4.98
N VAL A 13 -5.51 -6.57 4.40
CA VAL A 13 -5.01 -7.93 4.18
C VAL A 13 -3.82 -7.92 3.24
N SER A 14 -3.88 -7.18 2.13
CA SER A 14 -2.74 -7.07 1.20
C SER A 14 -1.49 -6.53 1.89
N GLN A 15 -1.60 -5.47 2.68
CA GLN A 15 -0.49 -4.86 3.42
C GLN A 15 0.08 -5.80 4.50
N LEU A 16 -0.79 -6.52 5.21
CA LEU A 16 -0.36 -7.50 6.21
C LEU A 16 0.38 -8.69 5.59
N VAL A 17 -0.13 -9.21 4.46
CA VAL A 17 0.52 -10.30 3.73
C VAL A 17 1.87 -9.85 3.16
N LEU A 18 1.93 -8.69 2.51
CA LEU A 18 3.17 -8.13 1.97
C LEU A 18 4.19 -7.86 3.10
N GLY A 19 3.74 -7.26 4.20
CA GLY A 19 4.57 -7.03 5.38
C GLY A 19 5.10 -8.34 5.98
N ALA A 20 4.26 -9.35 6.14
CA ALA A 20 4.66 -10.65 6.68
C ALA A 20 5.67 -11.36 5.77
N LEU A 21 5.43 -11.40 4.45
CA LEU A 21 6.36 -12.00 3.50
C LEU A 21 7.71 -11.27 3.47
N THR A 22 7.68 -9.93 3.46
CA THR A 22 8.90 -9.10 3.46
C THR A 22 9.69 -9.24 4.78
N LEU A 23 9.01 -9.45 5.92
CA LEU A 23 9.65 -9.59 7.22
C LEU A 23 10.20 -10.99 7.47
N LEU A 24 9.39 -12.02 7.20
CA LEU A 24 9.66 -13.40 7.63
C LEU A 24 10.34 -14.22 6.54
N ALA A 25 10.14 -13.89 5.27
CA ALA A 25 10.65 -14.65 4.14
C ALA A 25 11.04 -13.77 2.93
N PRO A 26 11.87 -12.70 3.11
CA PRO A 26 12.20 -11.77 2.02
C PRO A 26 12.87 -12.46 0.83
N GLY A 27 13.82 -13.36 1.06
CA GLY A 27 14.52 -14.09 -0.02
C GLY A 27 13.57 -14.92 -0.89
N PRO A 28 12.81 -15.87 -0.31
CA PRO A 28 11.81 -16.66 -1.05
C PRO A 28 10.76 -15.79 -1.75
N PHE A 29 10.30 -14.71 -1.10
CA PHE A 29 9.32 -13.79 -1.67
C PHE A 29 9.85 -13.09 -2.93
N PHE A 30 11.08 -12.55 -2.89
CA PHE A 30 11.70 -11.89 -4.03
C PHE A 30 11.96 -12.87 -5.18
N ALA A 31 12.45 -14.07 -4.87
CA ALA A 31 12.67 -15.12 -5.86
C ALA A 31 11.35 -15.54 -6.54
N TRP A 32 10.26 -15.66 -5.78
CA TRP A 32 8.93 -15.97 -6.32
C TRP A 32 8.39 -14.87 -7.25
N MET A 33 8.72 -13.61 -6.97
CA MET A 33 8.42 -12.48 -7.86
C MET A 33 9.32 -12.42 -9.12
N GLY A 34 10.33 -13.28 -9.24
CA GLY A 34 11.31 -13.22 -10.32
C GLY A 34 12.35 -12.12 -10.16
N LEU A 35 12.49 -11.56 -8.95
CA LEU A 35 13.53 -10.58 -8.61
C LEU A 35 14.83 -11.27 -8.18
N SER A 36 15.95 -10.56 -8.35
CA SER A 36 17.23 -10.97 -7.77
C SER A 36 17.13 -11.04 -6.25
N LEU A 37 17.78 -12.03 -5.63
CA LEU A 37 17.83 -12.12 -4.18
C LEU A 37 18.57 -10.91 -3.60
N PRO A 38 17.98 -10.21 -2.60
CA PRO A 38 18.66 -9.14 -1.90
C PRO A 38 19.95 -9.64 -1.23
N PRO A 39 21.03 -8.84 -1.25
CA PRO A 39 22.19 -9.07 -0.39
C PRO A 39 21.78 -9.30 1.07
N VAL A 40 22.52 -10.14 1.80
CA VAL A 40 22.16 -10.55 3.17
C VAL A 40 22.11 -9.35 4.13
N ASP A 41 23.03 -8.43 3.96
CA ASP A 41 23.07 -7.16 4.69
C ASP A 41 21.90 -6.22 4.35
N ASN A 42 21.16 -6.42 3.25
CA ASN A 42 19.96 -5.63 2.97
C ASN A 42 18.71 -6.14 3.71
N GLN A 43 18.77 -7.32 4.33
CA GLN A 43 17.61 -7.92 5.01
C GLN A 43 17.12 -7.08 6.20
N TYR A 44 18.01 -6.38 6.91
CA TYR A 44 17.57 -5.50 8.00
C TYR A 44 16.74 -4.32 7.48
N MET A 45 17.09 -3.76 6.31
CA MET A 45 16.31 -2.68 5.68
C MET A 45 14.93 -3.18 5.23
N LEU A 46 14.86 -4.39 4.68
CA LEU A 46 13.59 -5.03 4.32
C LEU A 46 12.72 -5.27 5.56
N GLY A 47 13.30 -5.69 6.68
CA GLY A 47 12.59 -5.80 7.96
C GLY A 47 12.04 -4.46 8.45
N MET A 48 12.82 -3.38 8.37
CA MET A 48 12.36 -2.03 8.71
C MET A 48 11.26 -1.52 7.75
N LEU A 49 11.34 -1.83 6.47
CA LEU A 49 10.30 -1.51 5.49
C LEU A 49 9.01 -2.27 5.82
N ALA A 50 9.10 -3.56 6.12
CA ALA A 50 7.97 -4.41 6.44
C ALA A 50 7.15 -3.88 7.63
N ALA A 51 7.80 -3.27 8.62
CA ALA A 51 7.12 -2.65 9.76
C ALA A 51 6.09 -1.59 9.32
N ARG A 52 6.36 -0.84 8.24
CA ARG A 52 5.42 0.15 7.70
C ARG A 52 4.22 -0.51 7.05
N PHE A 53 4.43 -1.56 6.26
CA PHE A 53 3.33 -2.35 5.68
C PHE A 53 2.44 -2.94 6.76
N LEU A 54 3.03 -3.52 7.81
CA LEU A 54 2.28 -4.08 8.93
C LEU A 54 1.49 -3.00 9.70
N ALA A 55 2.14 -1.88 10.03
CA ALA A 55 1.49 -0.78 10.75
C ALA A 55 0.32 -0.18 9.95
N TYR A 56 0.51 0.08 8.66
CA TYR A 56 -0.56 0.57 7.80
C TYR A 56 -1.64 -0.48 7.56
N GLY A 57 -1.30 -1.76 7.44
CA GLY A 57 -2.27 -2.85 7.35
C GLY A 57 -3.17 -2.94 8.58
N LEU A 58 -2.58 -2.86 9.78
CA LEU A 58 -3.33 -2.77 11.04
C LEU A 58 -4.18 -1.50 11.12
N GLY A 59 -3.65 -0.36 10.68
CA GLY A 59 -4.38 0.90 10.59
C GLY A 59 -5.61 0.80 9.69
N MET A 60 -5.46 0.23 8.49
CA MET A 60 -6.59 0.02 7.56
C MET A 60 -7.64 -0.94 8.14
N ALA A 61 -7.22 -2.02 8.82
CA ALA A 61 -8.13 -2.93 9.50
C ALA A 61 -8.90 -2.24 10.64
N ALA A 62 -8.25 -1.33 11.38
CA ALA A 62 -8.91 -0.52 12.40
C ALA A 62 -9.94 0.44 11.77
N LEU A 63 -9.56 1.16 10.71
CA LEU A 63 -10.45 2.05 9.96
C LEU A 63 -11.66 1.31 9.39
N ALA A 64 -11.48 0.08 8.90
CA ALA A 64 -12.58 -0.71 8.33
C ALA A 64 -13.67 -1.05 9.37
N ARG A 65 -13.31 -1.11 10.66
CA ARG A 65 -14.23 -1.34 11.78
C ARG A 65 -14.85 -0.05 12.32
N ALA A 66 -14.18 1.10 12.16
CA ALA A 66 -14.66 2.38 12.66
C ALA A 66 -16.00 2.80 12.02
N GLU A 67 -16.86 3.47 12.78
CA GLU A 67 -18.09 4.06 12.26
C GLU A 67 -17.79 5.21 11.30
N ASN A 68 -16.84 6.07 11.69
CA ASN A 68 -16.35 7.22 10.91
C ASN A 68 -14.84 7.06 10.66
N PRO A 69 -14.42 6.46 9.52
CA PRO A 69 -13.01 6.28 9.21
C PRO A 69 -12.29 7.63 9.00
N ASP A 70 -11.14 7.81 9.64
CA ASP A 70 -10.35 9.04 9.53
C ASP A 70 -9.79 9.24 8.11
N PRO A 71 -10.15 10.33 7.40
CA PRO A 71 -9.65 10.62 6.06
C PRO A 71 -8.14 10.76 5.97
N PHE A 72 -7.45 11.16 7.06
CA PHE A 72 -5.99 11.32 7.07
C PHE A 72 -5.28 9.99 6.74
N TRP A 73 -5.69 8.91 7.37
CA TRP A 73 -5.11 7.58 7.14
C TRP A 73 -5.39 7.06 5.72
N ILE A 74 -6.60 7.29 5.21
CA ILE A 74 -6.98 6.93 3.84
C ILE A 74 -6.12 7.69 2.83
N ARG A 75 -5.93 9.00 3.02
CA ARG A 75 -5.11 9.84 2.14
C ARG A 75 -3.63 9.44 2.17
N ASN A 76 -3.09 9.09 3.34
CA ASN A 76 -1.72 8.56 3.42
C ASN A 76 -1.58 7.23 2.67
N MET A 77 -2.58 6.34 2.75
CA MET A 77 -2.57 5.12 1.95
C MET A 77 -2.62 5.44 0.45
N VAL A 78 -3.44 6.40 0.01
CA VAL A 78 -3.43 6.86 -1.39
C VAL A 78 -2.04 7.37 -1.81
N LEU A 79 -1.37 8.14 -0.95
CA LEU A 79 -0.02 8.63 -1.21
C LEU A 79 0.98 7.48 -1.36
N ILE A 80 0.92 6.45 -0.51
CA ILE A 80 1.76 5.25 -0.64
C ILE A 80 1.53 4.58 -2.00
N GLN A 81 0.27 4.34 -2.38
CA GLN A 81 -0.04 3.72 -3.67
C GLN A 81 0.46 4.57 -4.86
N ALA A 82 0.39 5.90 -4.76
CA ALA A 82 0.92 6.78 -5.80
C ALA A 82 2.46 6.71 -5.90
N ILE A 83 3.16 6.66 -4.76
CA ILE A 83 4.61 6.51 -4.71
C ILE A 83 5.03 5.13 -5.27
N ASP A 84 4.34 4.06 -4.88
CA ASP A 84 4.62 2.70 -5.35
C ASP A 84 4.43 2.59 -6.87
N PHE A 85 3.36 3.17 -7.40
CA PHE A 85 3.12 3.21 -8.84
C PHE A 85 4.21 4.00 -9.58
N GLY A 86 4.59 5.17 -9.05
CA GLY A 86 5.65 6.00 -9.62
C GLY A 86 7.02 5.31 -9.60
N ALA A 87 7.35 4.62 -8.52
CA ALA A 87 8.56 3.81 -8.42
C ALA A 87 8.55 2.66 -9.45
N GLY A 88 7.43 1.96 -9.59
CA GLY A 88 7.26 0.92 -10.61
C GLY A 88 7.48 1.46 -12.03
N LEU A 89 6.85 2.60 -12.38
CA LEU A 89 7.06 3.25 -13.67
C LEU A 89 8.53 3.60 -13.91
N PHE A 90 9.22 4.15 -12.91
CA PHE A 90 10.62 4.53 -13.03
C PHE A 90 11.53 3.32 -13.29
N TYR A 91 11.36 2.23 -12.54
CA TYR A 91 12.20 1.04 -12.69
C TYR A 91 11.89 0.21 -13.94
N VAL A 92 10.65 0.26 -14.43
CA VAL A 92 10.30 -0.27 -15.76
C VAL A 92 10.92 0.58 -16.87
N ALA A 93 10.81 1.91 -16.77
CA ALA A 93 11.34 2.83 -17.79
C ALA A 93 12.88 2.77 -17.93
N THR A 94 13.59 2.45 -16.84
CA THR A 94 15.05 2.28 -16.84
C THR A 94 15.49 0.87 -17.28
N GLY A 95 14.56 -0.06 -17.49
CA GLY A 95 14.85 -1.44 -17.87
C GLY A 95 15.43 -2.30 -16.73
N VAL A 96 15.41 -1.79 -15.49
CA VAL A 96 15.90 -2.52 -14.31
C VAL A 96 14.94 -3.64 -13.91
N VAL A 97 13.63 -3.40 -14.07
CA VAL A 97 12.58 -4.39 -13.78
C VAL A 97 11.73 -4.60 -15.04
N GLY A 98 11.52 -5.86 -15.41
CA GLY A 98 10.65 -6.24 -16.52
C GLY A 98 9.18 -5.92 -16.22
N LEU A 99 8.40 -5.62 -17.27
CA LEU A 99 6.98 -5.31 -17.13
C LEU A 99 6.20 -6.49 -16.53
N GLU A 100 6.59 -7.71 -16.85
CA GLU A 100 6.03 -8.96 -16.33
C GLU A 100 6.14 -9.10 -14.80
N VAL A 101 7.18 -8.50 -14.20
CA VAL A 101 7.37 -8.48 -12.74
C VAL A 101 6.61 -7.29 -12.13
N ALA A 102 6.67 -6.13 -12.75
CA ALA A 102 6.12 -4.88 -12.20
C ALA A 102 4.61 -4.70 -12.41
N ALA A 103 4.02 -5.31 -13.45
CA ALA A 103 2.64 -5.07 -13.84
C ALA A 103 1.63 -5.36 -12.73
N PHE A 104 1.78 -6.48 -12.02
CA PHE A 104 0.84 -6.84 -10.94
C PHE A 104 0.91 -5.87 -9.76
N PRO A 105 2.08 -5.58 -9.15
CA PRO A 105 2.20 -4.56 -8.11
C PRO A 105 1.71 -3.18 -8.56
N MET A 106 2.07 -2.74 -9.77
CA MET A 106 1.67 -1.43 -10.29
C MET A 106 0.16 -1.33 -10.51
N LEU A 107 -0.47 -2.37 -11.06
CA LEU A 107 -1.92 -2.39 -11.25
C LEU A 107 -2.65 -2.34 -9.89
N ASN A 108 -2.17 -3.09 -8.90
CA ASN A 108 -2.71 -3.03 -7.54
C ASN A 108 -2.59 -1.62 -6.93
N ALA A 109 -1.42 -0.99 -7.11
CA ALA A 109 -1.18 0.38 -6.67
C ALA A 109 -2.18 1.35 -7.31
N ALA A 110 -2.31 1.32 -8.63
CA ALA A 110 -3.22 2.18 -9.37
C ALA A 110 -4.69 1.96 -8.97
N ILE A 111 -5.15 0.71 -8.88
CA ILE A 111 -6.53 0.38 -8.53
C ILE A 111 -6.85 0.81 -7.09
N PHE A 112 -6.07 0.36 -6.10
CA PHE A 112 -6.37 0.69 -4.71
C PHE A 112 -6.22 2.18 -4.43
N GLY A 113 -5.20 2.85 -5.00
CA GLY A 113 -5.04 4.30 -4.87
C GLY A 113 -6.24 5.05 -5.42
N THR A 114 -6.70 4.69 -6.63
CA THR A 114 -7.86 5.32 -7.27
C THR A 114 -9.15 5.08 -6.49
N LEU A 115 -9.42 3.82 -6.08
CA LEU A 115 -10.65 3.49 -5.36
C LEU A 115 -10.68 4.13 -3.97
N LEU A 116 -9.55 4.13 -3.24
CA LEU A 116 -9.46 4.80 -1.94
C LEU A 116 -9.65 6.31 -2.09
N TRP A 117 -9.11 6.92 -3.15
CA TRP A 117 -9.31 8.35 -3.43
C TRP A 117 -10.77 8.68 -3.71
N LEU A 118 -11.41 7.95 -4.65
CA LEU A 118 -12.79 8.19 -5.07
C LEU A 118 -13.82 7.88 -3.99
N TRP A 119 -13.53 6.92 -3.12
CA TRP A 119 -14.46 6.49 -2.06
C TRP A 119 -14.11 7.04 -0.67
N SER A 120 -13.02 7.82 -0.56
CA SER A 120 -12.71 8.54 0.68
C SER A 120 -13.86 9.51 0.99
N PRO A 121 -14.21 9.70 2.27
CA PRO A 121 -15.09 10.78 2.65
C PRO A 121 -14.45 12.08 2.17
N GLY A 122 -15.05 12.70 1.14
CA GLY A 122 -14.65 14.02 0.68
C GLY A 122 -14.63 14.93 1.89
N GLY A 123 -13.52 15.64 2.09
CA GLY A 123 -13.42 16.57 3.22
C GLY A 123 -14.60 17.52 3.12
N GLY A 124 -15.58 17.34 4.01
CA GLY A 124 -16.74 18.20 4.08
C GLY A 124 -16.26 19.63 4.07
N ALA A 125 -16.97 20.47 3.31
CA ALA A 125 -16.81 21.91 3.34
C ALA A 125 -16.46 22.33 4.77
N ARG A 126 -15.31 22.99 4.95
CA ARG A 126 -15.11 23.81 6.15
C ARG A 126 -16.30 24.77 6.13
N GLU A 127 -17.30 24.53 6.98
CA GLU A 127 -18.26 25.58 7.27
C GLU A 127 -17.44 26.82 7.65
N PRO A 128 -17.70 27.99 7.05
CA PRO A 128 -17.05 29.20 7.49
C PRO A 128 -17.37 29.32 8.98
N GLN A 129 -16.33 29.27 9.80
CA GLN A 129 -16.44 29.55 11.22
C GLN A 129 -16.88 31.02 11.30
N ALA A 130 -18.18 31.24 11.52
CA ALA A 130 -18.73 32.56 11.74
C ALA A 130 -18.08 33.10 13.03
N ALA A 131 -17.28 34.15 12.86
CA ALA A 131 -16.75 34.97 13.94
C ALA A 131 -17.80 35.98 14.40
#